data_AF-A0A2R6E4M2-F1
#
_entry.id   AF-A0A2R6E4M2-F1
#
_cell.length_a   1.000
_cell.length_b   1.000
_cell.length_c   1.000
_cell.angle_alpha   90.00
_cell.angle_beta   90.00
_cell.angle_gamma   90.00
#
_symmetry.space_group_name_H-M   'P 1'
#
loop_
_entity.id
_entity.type
_entity.pdbx_description
1 polymer ?
#
loop_
_entity_poly.entity_id
_entity_poly.type
_entity_poly.pdbx_seq_one_letter_code
_entity_poly.pdbx_strand_id
1 'polypeptide(L)'
;MDGRADRALEAAEAGGAVALASFQEDVAVETKTGKTDVVTQADRDAQRQVEATIRESHPDDPIVGEEDDEPSAVPDAGPAWIVDPIDGTNNFVRGVPLWTTSVAATVDGAVVAGATVCPALEETFTLADGEGFRDGERLSVSDRTDPETFAVVPTVWWGFDRRMEYAAVCRGIVERFGDLRRYGSAQYALALCAAGGVEGVVTNVRTDPWDTVVGAGLVRAAGGTVTDVHGDPWRHDSVGLVASNGAAHDEVLAAARAPPARGWRPLWPASSSRPPPPWPFPDAWPTASCGGTSGARSTPTPTPPRVRFDRAGRQNDSTAPPPAGPPRASSPSPATPPSRRYRTPSSWCSCSSASCCCSGNSASRCPPSSSTRCFRSCFWAARSGSSRMSTPRCSARASRRSSPTRRSHSSSARSSTS
;
A
#
# COMPACT_ATOMS: atom_id res chain seq x y z
N MET A 1 -29.95 -12.78 -9.22
CA MET A 1 -28.60 -12.22 -8.96
C MET A 1 -27.79 -13.37 -8.41
N ASP A 2 -26.64 -13.64 -9.01
CA ASP A 2 -26.00 -14.98 -8.98
C ASP A 2 -25.18 -15.26 -7.71
N GLY A 3 -25.30 -14.44 -6.66
CA GLY A 3 -24.54 -14.57 -5.40
C GLY A 3 -23.01 -14.39 -5.52
N ARG A 4 -22.47 -14.24 -6.73
CA ARG A 4 -21.03 -14.24 -7.02
C ARG A 4 -20.24 -13.13 -6.32
N ALA A 5 -20.84 -11.95 -6.11
CA ALA A 5 -20.20 -10.87 -5.36
C ALA A 5 -20.05 -11.22 -3.87
N ASP A 6 -21.13 -11.70 -3.25
CA ASP A 6 -21.12 -12.15 -1.85
C ASP A 6 -20.12 -13.31 -1.68
N ARG A 7 -20.13 -14.29 -2.59
CA ARG A 7 -19.23 -15.44 -2.57
C ARG A 7 -17.76 -15.07 -2.82
N ALA A 8 -17.48 -14.09 -3.68
CA ALA A 8 -16.13 -13.55 -3.86
C ALA A 8 -15.62 -12.88 -2.57
N LEU A 9 -16.48 -12.11 -1.90
CA LEU A 9 -16.16 -11.48 -0.62
C LEU A 9 -15.92 -12.52 0.48
N GLU A 10 -16.86 -13.44 0.69
CA GLU A 10 -16.74 -14.53 1.68
C GLU A 10 -15.44 -15.34 1.49
N ALA A 11 -15.09 -15.66 0.25
CA ALA A 11 -13.88 -16.41 -0.05
C ALA A 11 -12.60 -15.58 0.17
N ALA A 12 -12.58 -14.31 -0.24
CA ALA A 12 -11.45 -13.40 -0.02
C ALA A 12 -11.22 -13.10 1.47
N GLU A 13 -12.29 -12.94 2.26
CA GLU A 13 -12.22 -12.78 3.71
C GLU A 13 -11.68 -14.05 4.39
N ALA A 14 -12.16 -15.23 3.98
CA ALA A 14 -11.71 -16.51 4.53
C ALA A 14 -10.23 -16.79 4.22
N GLY A 15 -9.79 -16.60 2.98
CA GLY A 15 -8.38 -16.71 2.59
C GLY A 15 -7.50 -15.68 3.28
N GLY A 16 -7.94 -14.42 3.31
CA GLY A 16 -7.23 -13.32 3.96
C GLY A 16 -7.06 -13.52 5.47
N ALA A 17 -8.04 -14.13 6.15
CA ALA A 17 -7.92 -14.49 7.56
C ALA A 17 -6.86 -15.59 7.80
N VAL A 18 -6.75 -16.58 6.90
CA VAL A 18 -5.70 -17.63 6.97
C VAL A 18 -4.31 -17.04 6.71
N ALA A 19 -4.17 -16.19 5.69
CA ALA A 19 -2.92 -15.48 5.42
C ALA A 19 -2.52 -14.58 6.61
N LEU A 20 -3.45 -13.81 7.18
CA LEU A 20 -3.21 -12.91 8.30
C LEU A 20 -2.75 -13.65 9.56
N ALA A 21 -3.27 -14.86 9.82
CA ALA A 21 -2.84 -15.70 10.94
C ALA A 21 -1.38 -16.16 10.84
N SER A 22 -0.77 -16.10 9.64
CA SER A 22 0.64 -16.40 9.39
C SER A 22 1.51 -15.15 9.18
N PHE A 23 0.91 -13.97 9.09
CA PHE A 23 1.62 -12.72 8.82
C PHE A 23 2.49 -12.31 10.03
N GLN A 24 3.77 -12.01 9.77
CA GLN A 24 4.80 -11.70 10.79
C GLN A 24 5.20 -12.86 11.73
N GLU A 25 4.73 -14.08 11.48
CA GLU A 25 5.27 -15.30 12.10
C GLU A 25 6.50 -15.83 11.32
N ASP A 26 7.22 -16.82 11.87
CA ASP A 26 8.35 -17.51 11.21
C ASP A 26 7.85 -18.44 10.08
N VAL A 27 7.36 -17.88 8.98
CA VAL A 27 6.86 -18.64 7.82
C VAL A 27 8.03 -19.15 6.96
N ALA A 28 7.95 -20.41 6.53
CA ALA A 28 8.87 -20.97 5.55
C ALA A 28 8.69 -20.27 4.19
N VAL A 29 9.75 -19.60 3.72
CA VAL A 29 9.81 -18.93 2.41
C VAL A 29 10.53 -19.81 1.40
N GLU A 30 9.82 -20.17 0.32
CA GLU A 30 10.35 -20.79 -0.88
C GLU A 30 10.45 -19.74 -2.00
N THR A 31 11.13 -20.06 -3.11
CA THR A 31 11.22 -19.17 -4.29
C THR A 31 10.73 -19.91 -5.53
N LYS A 32 9.77 -19.36 -6.27
CA LYS A 32 9.20 -19.97 -7.49
C LYS A 32 10.22 -19.92 -8.65
N THR A 33 10.28 -18.81 -9.38
CA THR A 33 11.12 -18.68 -10.60
C THR A 33 12.43 -17.91 -10.39
N GLY A 34 12.62 -17.26 -9.24
CA GLY A 34 13.87 -16.54 -8.94
C GLY A 34 13.95 -15.95 -7.53
N LYS A 35 15.11 -15.39 -7.16
CA LYS A 35 15.39 -14.88 -5.79
C LYS A 35 14.50 -13.72 -5.29
N THR A 36 13.64 -13.17 -6.15
CA THR A 36 12.72 -12.08 -5.82
C THR A 36 11.26 -12.48 -5.99
N ASP A 37 11.02 -13.72 -6.39
CA ASP A 37 9.73 -14.34 -6.65
C ASP A 37 9.58 -15.44 -5.60
N VAL A 38 8.80 -15.12 -4.57
CA VAL A 38 8.72 -15.86 -3.31
C VAL A 38 7.32 -16.40 -3.14
N VAL A 39 7.23 -17.65 -2.68
CA VAL A 39 5.99 -18.28 -2.23
C VAL A 39 6.20 -18.74 -0.80
N THR A 40 5.17 -18.67 0.01
CA THR A 40 5.19 -19.20 1.36
C THR A 40 4.14 -20.30 1.52
N GLN A 41 4.21 -21.03 2.63
CA GLN A 41 3.12 -21.92 3.00
C GLN A 41 1.79 -21.17 3.19
N ALA A 42 1.83 -19.88 3.54
CA ALA A 42 0.62 -19.07 3.74
C ALA A 42 -0.14 -18.80 2.44
N ASP A 43 0.55 -18.60 1.29
CA ASP A 43 -0.08 -18.42 -0.02
C ASP A 43 -0.91 -19.66 -0.39
N ARG A 44 -0.31 -20.85 -0.26
CA ARG A 44 -0.98 -22.14 -0.51
C ARG A 44 -2.11 -22.41 0.47
N ASP A 45 -1.92 -22.10 1.75
CA ASP A 45 -2.94 -22.30 2.80
C ASP A 45 -4.15 -21.37 2.58
N ALA A 46 -3.90 -20.12 2.20
CA ALA A 46 -4.94 -19.15 1.85
C ALA A 46 -5.67 -19.56 0.57
N GLN A 47 -4.99 -19.96 -0.51
CA GLN A 47 -5.65 -20.37 -1.75
C GLN A 47 -6.59 -21.56 -1.53
N ARG A 48 -6.14 -22.61 -0.81
CA ARG A 48 -7.01 -23.76 -0.51
C ARG A 48 -8.24 -23.38 0.32
N GLN A 49 -8.15 -22.36 1.18
CA GLN A 49 -9.31 -21.83 1.90
C GLN A 49 -10.25 -21.05 0.97
N VAL A 50 -9.72 -20.19 0.08
CA VAL A 50 -10.51 -19.49 -0.94
C VAL A 50 -11.27 -20.49 -1.82
N GLU A 51 -10.56 -21.48 -2.36
CA GLU A 51 -11.14 -22.55 -3.19
C GLU A 51 -12.23 -23.34 -2.47
N ALA A 52 -11.99 -23.73 -1.21
CA ALA A 52 -12.97 -24.44 -0.40
C ALA A 52 -14.25 -23.64 -0.25
N THR A 53 -14.14 -22.33 0.06
CA THR A 53 -15.28 -21.43 0.18
C THR A 53 -15.99 -21.21 -1.17
N ILE A 54 -15.29 -21.12 -2.30
CA ILE A 54 -15.93 -21.05 -3.63
C ILE A 54 -16.74 -22.32 -3.93
N ARG A 55 -16.12 -23.51 -3.75
CA ARG A 55 -16.69 -24.81 -4.09
C ARG A 55 -17.94 -25.20 -3.27
N GLU A 56 -18.19 -24.56 -2.12
CA GLU A 56 -19.45 -24.72 -1.35
C GLU A 56 -20.72 -24.38 -2.14
N SER A 57 -20.63 -23.42 -3.07
CA SER A 57 -21.78 -22.93 -3.87
C SER A 57 -21.55 -23.01 -5.37
N HIS A 58 -20.29 -23.06 -5.81
CA HIS A 58 -19.88 -23.15 -7.21
C HIS A 58 -18.93 -24.35 -7.42
N PRO A 59 -19.40 -25.60 -7.21
CA PRO A 59 -18.53 -26.79 -7.21
C PRO A 59 -17.97 -27.15 -8.59
N ASP A 60 -18.65 -26.74 -9.67
CA ASP A 60 -18.32 -27.09 -11.07
C ASP A 60 -17.65 -25.94 -11.84
N ASP A 61 -17.55 -24.73 -11.26
CA ASP A 61 -16.91 -23.58 -11.92
C ASP A 61 -15.37 -23.76 -11.90
N PRO A 62 -14.67 -23.53 -13.04
CA PRO A 62 -13.21 -23.47 -13.07
C PRO A 62 -12.64 -22.41 -12.11
N ILE A 63 -11.49 -22.71 -11.50
CA ILE A 63 -10.71 -21.78 -10.68
C ILE A 63 -9.33 -21.60 -11.35
N VAL A 64 -8.87 -20.37 -11.45
CA VAL A 64 -7.56 -19.94 -11.97
C VAL A 64 -6.81 -19.30 -10.81
N GLY A 65 -5.88 -20.03 -10.21
CA GLY A 65 -5.09 -19.58 -9.06
C GLY A 65 -3.64 -19.24 -9.43
N GLU A 66 -2.97 -18.47 -8.56
CA GLU A 66 -1.52 -18.25 -8.64
C GLU A 66 -0.70 -19.47 -8.16
N GLU A 67 -1.25 -20.25 -7.24
CA GLU A 67 -0.60 -21.41 -6.61
C GLU A 67 -1.18 -22.75 -7.08
N ASP A 68 -0.41 -23.81 -6.82
CA ASP A 68 -0.71 -25.22 -7.15
C ASP A 68 -0.86 -25.51 -8.66
N ASP A 69 -1.31 -26.71 -9.04
CA ASP A 69 -1.42 -27.18 -10.45
C ASP A 69 -2.70 -26.69 -11.17
N GLU A 70 -3.33 -25.60 -10.70
CA GLU A 70 -4.58 -25.07 -11.30
C GLU A 70 -4.34 -24.47 -12.71
N PRO A 71 -5.37 -24.42 -13.58
CA PRO A 71 -5.24 -23.83 -14.91
C PRO A 71 -4.81 -22.36 -14.86
N SER A 72 -3.65 -22.04 -15.44
CA SER A 72 -3.17 -20.65 -15.57
C SER A 72 -3.89 -19.82 -16.65
N ALA A 73 -4.80 -20.44 -17.42
CA ALA A 73 -5.54 -19.79 -18.49
C ALA A 73 -7.01 -19.60 -18.10
N VAL A 74 -7.48 -18.34 -18.13
CA VAL A 74 -8.89 -17.99 -17.99
C VAL A 74 -9.68 -18.59 -19.17
N PRO A 75 -10.79 -19.31 -18.93
CA PRO A 75 -11.65 -19.82 -20.00
C PRO A 75 -12.19 -18.71 -20.91
N ASP A 76 -12.14 -18.95 -22.23
CA ASP A 76 -12.69 -18.02 -23.24
C ASP A 76 -14.22 -17.85 -23.14
N ALA A 77 -14.93 -18.82 -22.55
CA ALA A 77 -16.38 -18.85 -22.46
C ALA A 77 -16.86 -19.52 -21.16
N GLY A 78 -18.00 -19.08 -20.64
CA GLY A 78 -18.59 -19.57 -19.39
C GLY A 78 -18.04 -18.88 -18.13
N PRO A 79 -18.51 -19.29 -16.95
CA PRO A 79 -18.03 -18.76 -15.67
C PRO A 79 -16.63 -19.28 -15.33
N ALA A 80 -15.83 -18.48 -14.63
CA ALA A 80 -14.60 -18.92 -13.97
C ALA A 80 -14.24 -17.99 -12.80
N TRP A 81 -13.58 -18.54 -11.79
CA TRP A 81 -13.02 -17.79 -10.67
C TRP A 81 -11.53 -17.52 -10.91
N ILE A 82 -11.06 -16.34 -10.51
CA ILE A 82 -9.64 -15.97 -10.57
C ILE A 82 -9.21 -15.56 -9.17
N VAL A 83 -8.14 -16.17 -8.66
CA VAL A 83 -7.72 -16.08 -7.26
C VAL A 83 -6.27 -15.64 -7.17
N ASP A 84 -6.05 -14.57 -6.42
CA ASP A 84 -4.76 -14.20 -5.87
C ASP A 84 -4.81 -14.38 -4.34
N PRO A 85 -4.10 -15.37 -3.75
CA PRO A 85 -4.15 -15.59 -2.31
C PRO A 85 -3.48 -14.46 -1.52
N ILE A 86 -2.35 -13.90 -2.01
CA ILE A 86 -1.55 -12.87 -1.33
C ILE A 86 -0.86 -11.95 -2.38
N ASP A 87 -1.62 -11.07 -3.02
CA ASP A 87 -1.06 -10.04 -3.90
C ASP A 87 -0.11 -9.18 -3.07
N GLY A 88 1.16 -9.17 -3.47
CA GLY A 88 2.24 -8.58 -2.70
C GLY A 88 2.90 -9.53 -1.70
N THR A 89 3.08 -10.82 -2.00
CA THR A 89 3.85 -11.77 -1.19
C THR A 89 5.22 -11.22 -0.75
N ASN A 90 5.90 -10.43 -1.59
CA ASN A 90 7.17 -9.78 -1.21
C ASN A 90 7.02 -8.71 -0.10
N ASN A 91 5.85 -8.09 0.05
CA ASN A 91 5.52 -7.25 1.21
C ASN A 91 5.16 -8.12 2.43
N PHE A 92 4.36 -9.18 2.22
CA PHE A 92 3.98 -10.16 3.24
C PHE A 92 5.22 -10.73 3.98
N VAL A 93 6.18 -11.31 3.25
CA VAL A 93 7.42 -11.89 3.83
C VAL A 93 8.34 -10.86 4.50
N ARG A 94 8.11 -9.56 4.29
CA ARG A 94 8.87 -8.47 4.92
C ARG A 94 8.13 -7.84 6.10
N GLY A 95 6.96 -8.38 6.47
CA GLY A 95 6.11 -7.80 7.51
C GLY A 95 5.53 -6.43 7.16
N VAL A 96 5.52 -6.06 5.87
CA VAL A 96 4.90 -4.82 5.38
C VAL A 96 3.40 -5.07 5.21
N PRO A 97 2.51 -4.33 5.88
CA PRO A 97 1.07 -4.64 5.96
C PRO A 97 0.29 -4.25 4.70
N LEU A 98 0.96 -4.16 3.54
CA LEU A 98 0.35 -3.80 2.26
C LEU A 98 0.42 -5.02 1.35
N TRP A 99 -0.56 -5.89 1.51
CA TRP A 99 -0.82 -7.10 0.72
C TRP A 99 -2.32 -7.38 0.77
N THR A 100 -2.85 -8.11 -0.20
CA THR A 100 -4.30 -8.35 -0.31
C THR A 100 -4.62 -9.76 -0.76
N THR A 101 -5.76 -10.30 -0.32
CA THR A 101 -6.34 -11.50 -0.95
C THR A 101 -7.41 -11.03 -1.94
N SER A 102 -7.33 -11.48 -3.19
CA SER A 102 -8.20 -11.03 -4.28
C SER A 102 -8.91 -12.21 -4.93
N VAL A 103 -10.23 -12.10 -5.10
CA VAL A 103 -11.08 -13.12 -5.71
C VAL A 103 -12.00 -12.45 -6.72
N ALA A 104 -11.95 -12.91 -7.97
CA ALA A 104 -12.81 -12.44 -9.05
C ALA A 104 -13.73 -13.55 -9.52
N ALA A 105 -14.98 -13.19 -9.83
CA ALA A 105 -15.83 -13.98 -10.69
C ALA A 105 -15.82 -13.38 -12.10
N THR A 106 -15.57 -14.21 -13.09
CA THR A 106 -15.60 -13.86 -14.51
C THR A 106 -16.65 -14.65 -15.26
N VAL A 107 -17.15 -14.09 -16.36
CA VAL A 107 -17.98 -14.77 -17.36
C VAL A 107 -17.45 -14.37 -18.74
N ASP A 108 -17.20 -15.33 -19.62
CA ASP A 108 -16.62 -15.12 -20.96
C ASP A 108 -15.32 -14.27 -20.92
N GLY A 109 -14.48 -14.54 -19.90
CA GLY A 109 -13.23 -13.82 -19.65
C GLY A 109 -13.38 -12.37 -19.16
N ALA A 110 -14.59 -11.87 -18.93
CA ALA A 110 -14.87 -10.53 -18.41
C ALA A 110 -15.23 -10.60 -16.91
N VAL A 111 -14.71 -9.67 -16.10
CA VAL A 111 -15.03 -9.59 -14.67
C VAL A 111 -16.47 -9.13 -14.46
N VAL A 112 -17.25 -9.89 -13.68
CA VAL A 112 -18.65 -9.59 -13.35
C VAL A 112 -18.86 -9.27 -11.88
N ALA A 113 -18.00 -9.80 -11.01
CA ALA A 113 -17.96 -9.49 -9.59
C ALA A 113 -16.56 -9.78 -9.02
N GLY A 114 -16.26 -9.28 -7.83
CA GLY A 114 -15.02 -9.63 -7.14
C GLY A 114 -14.83 -8.88 -5.83
N ALA A 115 -13.83 -9.29 -5.06
CA ALA A 115 -13.40 -8.64 -3.84
C ALA A 115 -11.87 -8.61 -3.75
N THR A 116 -11.34 -7.54 -3.17
CA THR A 116 -9.94 -7.39 -2.77
C THR A 116 -9.94 -6.99 -1.30
N VAL A 117 -9.61 -7.94 -0.43
CA VAL A 117 -9.55 -7.75 1.02
C VAL A 117 -8.12 -7.44 1.42
N CYS A 118 -7.92 -6.48 2.30
CA CYS A 118 -6.60 -6.03 2.80
C CYS A 118 -6.50 -6.33 4.31
N PRO A 119 -6.26 -7.58 4.74
CA PRO A 119 -6.52 -8.00 6.14
C PRO A 119 -5.69 -7.22 7.16
N ALA A 120 -4.44 -6.89 6.82
CA ALA A 120 -3.55 -6.13 7.69
C ALA A 120 -3.83 -4.61 7.73
N LEU A 121 -4.73 -4.11 6.87
CA LEU A 121 -5.19 -2.71 6.85
C LEU A 121 -6.64 -2.55 7.34
N GLU A 122 -7.37 -3.67 7.52
CA GLU A 122 -8.81 -3.69 7.84
C GLU A 122 -9.68 -2.97 6.76
N GLU A 123 -9.29 -3.08 5.48
CA GLU A 123 -10.01 -2.47 4.35
C GLU A 123 -10.45 -3.53 3.33
N THR A 124 -11.65 -3.36 2.77
CA THR A 124 -12.23 -4.26 1.77
C THR A 124 -12.77 -3.48 0.59
N PHE A 125 -12.36 -3.87 -0.62
CA PHE A 125 -12.90 -3.36 -1.88
C PHE A 125 -13.76 -4.42 -2.56
N THR A 126 -14.96 -4.07 -3.02
CA THR A 126 -15.86 -5.01 -3.73
C THR A 126 -16.36 -4.44 -5.04
N LEU A 127 -16.52 -5.35 -6.02
CA LEU A 127 -17.14 -5.12 -7.31
C LEU A 127 -18.41 -5.97 -7.35
N ALA A 128 -19.57 -5.33 -7.40
CA ALA A 128 -20.87 -5.98 -7.37
C ALA A 128 -21.85 -5.25 -8.31
N ASP A 129 -22.58 -5.99 -9.14
CA ASP A 129 -23.60 -5.47 -10.07
C ASP A 129 -23.12 -4.30 -10.97
N GLY A 130 -21.83 -4.28 -11.31
CA GLY A 130 -21.19 -3.21 -12.11
C GLY A 130 -20.78 -1.97 -11.31
N GLU A 131 -20.94 -1.99 -9.98
CA GLU A 131 -20.61 -0.91 -9.06
C GLU A 131 -19.44 -1.29 -8.16
N GLY A 132 -18.60 -0.31 -7.79
CA GLY A 132 -17.44 -0.49 -6.93
C GLY A 132 -17.65 0.13 -5.55
N PHE A 133 -17.21 -0.56 -4.49
CA PHE A 133 -17.30 -0.09 -3.11
C PHE A 133 -15.97 -0.29 -2.35
N ARG A 134 -15.76 0.52 -1.31
CA ARG A 134 -14.76 0.33 -0.24
C ARG A 134 -15.49 0.39 1.08
N ASP A 135 -15.45 -0.69 1.86
CA ASP A 135 -16.11 -0.80 3.18
C ASP A 135 -17.61 -0.41 3.16
N GLY A 136 -18.27 -0.68 2.02
CA GLY A 136 -19.68 -0.33 1.75
C GLY A 136 -19.92 1.10 1.23
N GLU A 137 -18.92 1.98 1.21
CA GLU A 137 -19.01 3.30 0.56
C GLU A 137 -18.67 3.19 -0.93
N ARG A 138 -19.45 3.83 -1.80
CA ARG A 138 -19.26 3.79 -3.26
C ARG A 138 -17.95 4.44 -3.69
N LEU A 139 -17.21 3.77 -4.56
CA LEU A 139 -15.98 4.26 -5.18
C LEU A 139 -16.24 5.34 -6.24
N SER A 140 -15.28 6.25 -6.36
CA SER A 140 -15.17 7.23 -7.44
C SER A 140 -13.68 7.52 -7.64
N VAL A 141 -13.25 7.55 -8.90
CA VAL A 141 -11.90 8.02 -9.23
C VAL A 141 -11.72 9.51 -8.88
N SER A 142 -10.46 9.94 -8.79
CA SER A 142 -10.05 11.31 -8.50
C SER A 142 -10.54 12.30 -9.56
N ASP A 143 -10.99 13.49 -9.14
CA ASP A 143 -11.45 14.56 -10.04
C ASP A 143 -10.31 15.45 -10.57
N ARG A 144 -9.05 15.15 -10.23
CA ARG A 144 -7.88 15.90 -10.69
C ARG A 144 -7.72 15.81 -12.21
N THR A 145 -7.52 16.97 -12.85
CA THR A 145 -7.32 17.08 -14.31
C THR A 145 -5.92 17.53 -14.73
N ASP A 146 -5.10 17.98 -13.78
CA ASP A 146 -3.75 18.52 -14.03
C ASP A 146 -2.69 17.45 -13.75
N PRO A 147 -1.97 16.94 -14.78
CA PRO A 147 -0.91 15.94 -14.62
C PRO A 147 0.15 16.33 -13.57
N GLU A 148 0.50 17.61 -13.42
CA GLU A 148 1.50 18.04 -12.41
C GLU A 148 1.05 17.75 -10.97
N THR A 149 -0.23 17.44 -10.75
CA THR A 149 -0.82 17.07 -9.44
C THR A 149 -1.02 15.57 -9.24
N PHE A 150 -0.78 14.74 -10.26
CA PHE A 150 -1.09 13.31 -10.23
C PHE A 150 -0.04 12.51 -9.45
N ALA A 151 -0.50 11.49 -8.71
CA ALA A 151 0.33 10.39 -8.25
C ALA A 151 0.15 9.17 -9.16
N VAL A 152 1.25 8.63 -9.69
CA VAL A 152 1.21 7.46 -10.60
C VAL A 152 2.05 6.30 -10.07
N VAL A 153 1.53 5.08 -10.22
CA VAL A 153 2.11 3.84 -9.68
C VAL A 153 2.62 2.93 -10.80
N PRO A 154 3.94 2.75 -11.01
CA PRO A 154 4.46 1.63 -11.78
C PRO A 154 4.32 0.33 -10.95
N THR A 155 3.35 -0.50 -11.34
CA THR A 155 2.97 -1.74 -10.64
C THR A 155 3.66 -2.99 -11.21
N VAL A 156 3.51 -4.14 -10.53
CA VAL A 156 4.17 -5.44 -10.79
C VAL A 156 5.70 -5.38 -10.88
N TRP A 157 6.33 -6.50 -11.28
CA TRP A 157 7.79 -6.68 -11.30
C TRP A 157 8.32 -6.91 -12.72
N TRP A 158 9.27 -6.07 -13.14
CA TRP A 158 10.08 -6.36 -14.32
C TRP A 158 11.20 -7.34 -13.95
N GLY A 159 11.51 -8.26 -14.86
CA GLY A 159 12.73 -9.07 -14.80
C GLY A 159 13.99 -8.21 -14.69
N PHE A 160 15.09 -8.79 -14.18
CA PHE A 160 16.36 -8.08 -14.01
C PHE A 160 16.98 -7.64 -15.35
N ASP A 161 16.74 -8.42 -16.40
CA ASP A 161 17.03 -8.14 -17.80
C ASP A 161 16.22 -6.96 -18.37
N ARG A 162 14.95 -6.83 -17.98
CA ARG A 162 14.01 -5.77 -18.42
C ARG A 162 14.04 -4.49 -17.58
N ARG A 163 15.02 -4.33 -16.66
CA ARG A 163 15.16 -3.12 -15.80
C ARG A 163 15.28 -1.80 -16.57
N MET A 164 15.77 -1.84 -17.81
CA MET A 164 15.82 -0.67 -18.70
C MET A 164 14.43 -0.11 -19.00
N GLU A 165 13.43 -0.99 -19.16
CA GLU A 165 12.06 -0.62 -19.48
C GLU A 165 11.37 -0.05 -18.24
N TYR A 166 11.52 -0.69 -17.08
CA TYR A 166 11.08 -0.14 -15.80
C TYR A 166 11.66 1.26 -15.53
N ALA A 167 12.97 1.45 -15.73
CA ALA A 167 13.62 2.74 -15.58
C ALA A 167 13.10 3.78 -16.61
N ALA A 168 12.67 3.34 -17.78
CA ALA A 168 12.07 4.20 -18.79
C ALA A 168 10.66 4.65 -18.38
N VAL A 169 9.81 3.74 -17.91
CA VAL A 169 8.46 4.04 -17.39
C VAL A 169 8.56 4.98 -16.18
N CYS A 170 9.41 4.68 -15.21
CA CYS A 170 9.64 5.55 -14.05
C CYS A 170 10.11 6.95 -14.44
N ARG A 171 10.98 7.06 -15.45
CA ARG A 171 11.39 8.37 -16.00
C ARG A 171 10.22 9.07 -16.67
N GLY A 172 9.44 8.34 -17.49
CA GLY A 172 8.25 8.86 -18.16
C GLY A 172 7.21 9.42 -17.19
N ILE A 173 7.07 8.80 -16.01
CA ILE A 173 6.24 9.27 -14.89
C ILE A 173 6.82 10.55 -14.27
N VAL A 174 8.09 10.53 -13.84
CA VAL A 174 8.74 11.68 -13.15
C VAL A 174 8.91 12.90 -14.08
N GLU A 175 8.93 12.70 -15.39
CA GLU A 175 8.93 13.78 -16.40
C GLU A 175 7.54 14.41 -16.63
N ARG A 176 6.44 13.82 -16.11
CA ARG A 176 5.04 14.22 -16.41
C ARG A 176 4.17 14.54 -15.20
N PHE A 177 4.41 13.88 -14.07
CA PHE A 177 3.49 13.88 -12.93
C PHE A 177 4.17 14.33 -11.64
N GLY A 178 3.35 14.78 -10.68
CA GLY A 178 3.81 15.31 -9.40
C GLY A 178 4.43 14.28 -8.45
N ASP A 179 4.02 13.01 -8.52
CA ASP A 179 4.47 11.96 -7.61
C ASP A 179 4.57 10.57 -8.28
N LEU A 180 5.56 9.78 -7.88
CA LEU A 180 5.73 8.37 -8.27
C LEU A 180 5.72 7.51 -7.02
N ARG A 181 4.72 6.64 -6.90
CA ARG A 181 4.57 5.74 -5.73
C ARG A 181 4.75 4.30 -6.12
N ARG A 182 5.20 3.47 -5.18
CA ARG A 182 5.27 2.02 -5.39
C ARG A 182 4.82 1.27 -4.15
N TYR A 183 3.64 0.66 -4.25
CA TYR A 183 2.97 0.01 -3.13
C TYR A 183 3.42 -1.45 -2.95
N GLY A 184 3.70 -2.17 -4.04
CA GLY A 184 4.18 -3.56 -4.00
C GLY A 184 3.08 -4.62 -3.97
N SER A 185 1.83 -4.22 -4.19
CA SER A 185 0.69 -5.06 -4.56
C SER A 185 -0.03 -4.38 -5.73
N ALA A 186 -0.51 -5.17 -6.70
CA ALA A 186 -1.14 -4.68 -7.93
C ALA A 186 -2.63 -4.38 -7.76
N GLN A 187 -3.37 -5.27 -7.09
CA GLN A 187 -4.78 -5.09 -6.77
C GLN A 187 -4.99 -3.89 -5.85
N TYR A 188 -4.17 -3.72 -4.80
CA TYR A 188 -4.27 -2.54 -3.93
C TYR A 188 -3.95 -1.23 -4.68
N ALA A 189 -2.98 -1.23 -5.59
CA ALA A 189 -2.70 -0.04 -6.41
C ALA A 189 -3.89 0.34 -7.30
N LEU A 190 -4.54 -0.64 -7.93
CA LEU A 190 -5.73 -0.44 -8.75
C LEU A 190 -6.95 -0.03 -7.92
N ALA A 191 -7.16 -0.64 -6.76
CA ALA A 191 -8.20 -0.28 -5.79
C ALA A 191 -8.02 1.17 -5.29
N LEU A 192 -6.79 1.61 -5.00
CA LEU A 192 -6.49 3.00 -4.69
C LEU A 192 -6.77 3.95 -5.87
N CYS A 193 -6.58 3.52 -7.11
CA CYS A 193 -6.97 4.31 -8.29
C CYS A 193 -8.49 4.45 -8.38
N ALA A 194 -9.23 3.36 -8.17
CA ALA A 194 -10.70 3.35 -8.12
C ALA A 194 -11.25 4.21 -6.97
N ALA A 195 -10.52 4.31 -5.85
CA ALA A 195 -10.85 5.17 -4.71
C ALA A 195 -10.34 6.62 -4.83
N GLY A 196 -9.73 7.01 -5.96
CA GLY A 196 -9.19 8.36 -6.16
C GLY A 196 -7.98 8.73 -5.28
N GLY A 197 -7.32 7.73 -4.67
CA GLY A 197 -6.09 7.90 -3.88
C GLY A 197 -4.81 8.05 -4.72
N VAL A 198 -4.87 7.61 -5.98
CA VAL A 198 -3.87 7.84 -7.05
C VAL A 198 -4.60 8.03 -8.39
N GLU A 199 -3.97 8.74 -9.33
CA GLU A 199 -4.57 9.08 -10.62
C GLU A 199 -4.17 8.13 -11.76
N GLY A 200 -3.13 7.31 -11.57
CA GLY A 200 -2.69 6.34 -12.57
C GLY A 200 -1.97 5.12 -11.99
N VAL A 201 -2.15 3.97 -12.63
CA VAL A 201 -1.44 2.72 -12.37
C VAL A 201 -1.01 2.13 -13.70
N VAL A 202 0.28 1.79 -13.84
CA VAL A 202 0.86 1.38 -15.13
C VAL A 202 1.77 0.16 -15.02
N THR A 203 1.72 -0.67 -16.04
CA THR A 203 2.75 -1.67 -16.35
C THR A 203 2.79 -1.94 -17.85
N ASN A 204 4.00 -2.17 -18.38
CA ASN A 204 4.22 -2.54 -19.78
C ASN A 204 4.76 -3.97 -19.95
N VAL A 205 4.68 -4.78 -18.89
CA VAL A 205 4.84 -6.24 -18.97
C VAL A 205 3.46 -6.88 -18.98
N ARG A 206 3.33 -8.05 -19.63
CA ARG A 206 2.15 -8.89 -19.41
C ARG A 206 2.08 -9.25 -17.92
N THR A 207 0.92 -9.02 -17.32
CA THR A 207 0.59 -9.46 -15.95
C THR A 207 -0.14 -10.78 -16.03
N ASP A 208 -0.16 -11.50 -14.93
CA ASP A 208 -1.08 -12.62 -14.80
C ASP A 208 -2.50 -12.08 -14.49
N PRO A 209 -3.57 -12.86 -14.76
CA PRO A 209 -4.94 -12.34 -14.65
C PRO A 209 -5.30 -11.98 -13.20
N TRP A 210 -4.79 -12.74 -12.22
CA TRP A 210 -5.03 -12.55 -10.79
C TRP A 210 -4.39 -11.28 -10.22
N ASP A 211 -3.30 -10.76 -10.81
CA ASP A 211 -2.71 -9.45 -10.43
C ASP A 211 -3.67 -8.26 -10.61
N THR A 212 -4.61 -8.36 -11.56
CA THR A 212 -5.19 -7.17 -12.21
C THR A 212 -6.72 -7.17 -12.37
N VAL A 213 -7.36 -8.34 -12.45
CA VAL A 213 -8.74 -8.44 -12.96
C VAL A 213 -9.79 -7.74 -12.08
N VAL A 214 -9.74 -7.90 -10.74
CA VAL A 214 -10.66 -7.20 -9.81
C VAL A 214 -10.43 -5.69 -9.86
N GLY A 215 -9.18 -5.25 -9.69
CA GLY A 215 -8.79 -3.85 -9.71
C GLY A 215 -9.13 -3.12 -11.01
N ALA A 216 -8.95 -3.77 -12.16
CA ALA A 216 -9.37 -3.22 -13.46
C ALA A 216 -10.91 -3.05 -13.53
N GLY A 217 -11.67 -3.98 -12.96
CA GLY A 217 -13.12 -3.87 -12.80
C GLY A 217 -13.52 -2.72 -11.87
N LEU A 218 -12.87 -2.59 -10.71
CA LEU A 218 -13.10 -1.51 -9.74
C LEU A 218 -12.85 -0.13 -10.36
N VAL A 219 -11.73 0.06 -11.08
CA VAL A 219 -11.42 1.35 -11.73
C VAL A 219 -12.51 1.73 -12.75
N ARG A 220 -13.01 0.77 -13.54
CA ARG A 220 -14.10 0.99 -14.50
C ARG A 220 -15.42 1.34 -13.80
N ALA A 221 -15.79 0.59 -12.77
CA ALA A 221 -17.00 0.82 -11.98
C ALA A 221 -16.98 2.18 -11.26
N ALA A 222 -15.79 2.67 -10.89
CA ALA A 222 -15.57 3.98 -10.28
C ALA A 222 -15.50 5.15 -11.31
N GLY A 223 -15.73 4.89 -12.59
CA GLY A 223 -15.73 5.91 -13.67
C GLY A 223 -14.36 6.19 -14.31
N GLY A 224 -13.33 5.41 -13.97
CA GLY A 224 -12.00 5.51 -14.58
C GLY A 224 -11.86 4.83 -15.94
N THR A 225 -10.67 4.92 -16.51
CA THR A 225 -10.32 4.32 -17.82
C THR A 225 -9.21 3.29 -17.65
N VAL A 226 -9.37 2.11 -18.27
CA VAL A 226 -8.39 1.01 -18.25
C VAL A 226 -8.17 0.45 -19.65
N THR A 227 -6.95 0.63 -20.17
CA THR A 227 -6.47 0.17 -21.48
C THR A 227 -5.21 -0.70 -21.34
N ASP A 228 -4.82 -1.36 -22.43
CA ASP A 228 -3.51 -1.98 -22.54
C ASP A 228 -2.42 -0.96 -22.97
N VAL A 229 -1.18 -1.39 -23.21
CA VAL A 229 -0.14 -0.46 -23.69
C VAL A 229 -0.36 0.04 -25.11
N HIS A 230 -1.29 -0.53 -25.87
CA HIS A 230 -1.69 -0.10 -27.22
C HIS A 230 -2.84 0.92 -27.20
N GLY A 231 -3.46 1.13 -26.03
CA GLY A 231 -4.58 2.05 -25.83
C GLY A 231 -5.92 1.41 -26.16
N ASP A 232 -5.91 0.10 -26.43
CA ASP A 232 -7.11 -0.68 -26.68
C ASP A 232 -7.76 -1.08 -25.34
N PRO A 233 -9.08 -1.36 -25.29
CA PRO A 233 -9.77 -1.73 -24.05
C PRO A 233 -9.14 -2.97 -23.40
N TRP A 234 -8.67 -2.83 -22.15
CA TRP A 234 -7.93 -3.89 -21.47
C TRP A 234 -8.77 -5.16 -21.24
N ARG A 235 -8.16 -6.33 -21.49
CA ARG A 235 -8.66 -7.66 -21.12
C ARG A 235 -7.61 -8.38 -20.27
N HIS A 236 -8.01 -9.45 -19.58
CA HIS A 236 -7.12 -10.25 -18.73
C HIS A 236 -5.90 -10.83 -19.48
N ASP A 237 -5.97 -10.96 -20.81
CA ASP A 237 -4.92 -11.49 -21.67
C ASP A 237 -4.06 -10.41 -22.37
N SER A 238 -4.39 -9.12 -22.17
CA SER A 238 -3.72 -7.95 -22.76
C SER A 238 -2.23 -7.85 -22.41
N VAL A 239 -1.46 -7.16 -23.27
CA VAL A 239 -0.06 -6.83 -22.98
C VAL A 239 0.00 -5.54 -22.16
N GLY A 240 0.27 -5.71 -20.87
CA GLY A 240 0.33 -4.60 -19.92
C GLY A 240 -1.02 -3.98 -19.61
N LEU A 241 -0.98 -2.98 -18.74
CA LEU A 241 -2.15 -2.30 -18.22
C LEU A 241 -1.83 -0.83 -17.97
N VAL A 242 -2.76 0.03 -18.33
CA VAL A 242 -2.78 1.45 -18.02
C VAL A 242 -4.16 1.77 -17.45
N ALA A 243 -4.24 1.95 -16.13
CA ALA A 243 -5.43 2.42 -15.43
C ALA A 243 -5.26 3.89 -15.04
N SER A 244 -6.34 4.66 -15.04
CA SER A 244 -6.32 6.07 -14.61
C SER A 244 -7.71 6.57 -14.22
N ASN A 245 -7.76 7.76 -13.63
CA ASN A 245 -9.01 8.51 -13.42
C ASN A 245 -9.71 9.01 -14.71
N GLY A 246 -9.15 8.74 -15.90
CA GLY A 246 -9.72 9.12 -17.19
C GLY A 246 -9.42 10.55 -17.64
N ALA A 247 -9.15 11.48 -16.72
CA ALA A 247 -8.97 12.90 -17.04
C ALA A 247 -7.72 13.22 -17.88
N ALA A 248 -6.63 12.48 -17.66
CA ALA A 248 -5.38 12.61 -18.42
C ALA A 248 -4.82 11.23 -18.85
N HIS A 249 -5.71 10.32 -19.26
CA HIS A 249 -5.35 8.93 -19.59
C HIS A 249 -4.22 8.82 -20.63
N ASP A 250 -4.25 9.66 -21.67
CA ASP A 250 -3.24 9.68 -22.73
C ASP A 250 -1.82 9.99 -22.23
N GLU A 251 -1.67 10.84 -21.19
CA GLU A 251 -0.36 11.11 -20.58
C GLU A 251 0.13 9.92 -19.75
N VAL A 252 -0.77 9.22 -19.06
CA VAL A 252 -0.45 8.02 -18.28
C VAL A 252 -0.02 6.88 -19.23
N LEU A 253 -0.72 6.75 -20.36
CA LEU A 253 -0.35 5.86 -21.47
C LEU A 253 0.99 6.25 -22.12
N ALA A 254 1.25 7.55 -22.32
CA ALA A 254 2.53 8.04 -22.83
C ALA A 254 3.71 7.76 -21.87
N ALA A 255 3.48 7.79 -20.55
CA ALA A 255 4.47 7.40 -19.56
C ALA A 255 4.77 5.89 -19.59
N ALA A 256 3.74 5.04 -19.71
CA ALA A 256 3.89 3.58 -19.86
C ALA A 256 4.66 3.18 -21.13
N ARG A 257 4.57 4.02 -22.19
CA ARG A 257 5.26 3.87 -23.48
C ARG A 257 6.65 4.53 -23.53
N ALA A 258 7.12 5.14 -22.44
CA ALA A 258 8.34 5.93 -22.46
C ALA A 258 9.55 5.09 -22.94
N PRO A 259 10.32 5.53 -23.96
CA PRO A 259 11.42 4.75 -24.50
C PRO A 259 12.61 4.74 -23.53
N PRO A 260 13.45 3.67 -23.54
CA PRO A 260 14.71 3.64 -22.83
C PRO A 260 15.60 4.84 -23.19
N ALA A 261 16.22 5.45 -22.18
CA ALA A 261 17.05 6.63 -22.38
C ALA A 261 18.28 6.30 -23.25
N ARG A 262 18.42 6.99 -24.38
CA ARG A 262 19.58 6.83 -25.26
C ARG A 262 20.87 7.19 -24.50
N GLY A 263 21.81 6.26 -24.43
CA GLY A 263 23.09 6.45 -23.75
C GLY A 263 23.10 6.18 -22.24
N TRP A 264 21.95 5.86 -21.62
CA TRP A 264 21.95 5.39 -20.24
C TRP A 264 22.64 4.02 -20.17
N ARG A 265 23.68 3.91 -19.36
CA ARG A 265 24.37 2.66 -19.06
C ARG A 265 24.05 2.26 -17.63
N PRO A 266 23.68 0.99 -17.37
CA PRO A 266 23.59 0.49 -16.01
C PRO A 266 24.89 0.78 -15.24
N LEU A 267 24.79 1.40 -14.07
CA LEU A 267 25.94 1.61 -13.18
C LEU A 267 26.48 0.27 -12.63
N TRP A 268 25.67 -0.79 -12.71
CA TRP A 268 26.04 -2.15 -12.36
C TRP A 268 25.99 -3.05 -13.61
N PRO A 269 27.06 -3.76 -13.98
CA PRO A 269 27.01 -4.70 -15.11
C PRO A 269 26.05 -5.86 -14.80
N ALA A 270 25.26 -6.27 -15.79
CA ALA A 270 24.21 -7.29 -15.64
C ALA A 270 24.71 -8.69 -15.20
N SER A 271 26.03 -8.91 -15.16
CA SER A 271 26.66 -10.14 -14.68
C SER A 271 28.08 -9.93 -14.15
N SER A 272 28.24 -9.21 -13.03
CA SER A 272 29.48 -9.33 -12.23
C SER A 272 29.29 -10.32 -11.08
N SER A 273 29.81 -11.54 -11.26
CA SER A 273 30.15 -12.48 -10.18
C SER A 273 31.30 -11.99 -9.28
N ARG A 274 31.75 -10.76 -9.49
CA ARG A 274 32.78 -10.07 -8.72
C ARG A 274 32.09 -9.19 -7.67
N PRO A 275 32.42 -9.30 -6.38
CA PRO A 275 31.89 -8.38 -5.38
C PRO A 275 32.26 -6.93 -5.74
N PRO A 276 31.48 -5.93 -5.30
CA PRO A 276 31.89 -4.54 -5.44
C PRO A 276 33.28 -4.36 -4.79
N PRO A 277 34.12 -3.45 -5.31
CA PRO A 277 35.29 -3.03 -4.53
C PRO A 277 34.80 -2.56 -3.15
N PRO A 278 35.54 -2.84 -2.07
CA PRO A 278 35.17 -2.34 -0.76
C PRO A 278 34.97 -0.82 -0.86
N TRP A 279 33.90 -0.32 -0.25
CA TRP A 279 33.69 1.11 -0.12
C TRP A 279 34.97 1.74 0.44
N PRO A 280 35.44 2.88 -0.10
CA PRO A 280 36.57 3.58 0.48
C PRO A 280 36.14 4.18 1.83
N PHE A 281 36.21 3.34 2.87
CA PHE A 281 36.35 3.83 4.23
C PHE A 281 37.65 4.63 4.26
N PRO A 282 37.65 5.90 4.69
CA PRO A 282 38.90 6.56 5.03
C PRO A 282 39.52 5.79 6.19
N ASP A 283 40.76 5.31 6.04
CA ASP A 283 41.46 4.44 7.00
C ASP A 283 41.61 5.04 8.40
N ALA A 284 41.35 6.35 8.55
CA ALA A 284 41.07 6.97 9.82
C ALA A 284 40.03 8.09 9.67
N TRP A 285 39.03 8.10 10.56
CA TRP A 285 38.49 9.38 11.02
C TRP A 285 39.59 10.10 11.79
N PRO A 286 39.82 11.41 11.61
CA PRO A 286 40.87 12.12 12.33
C PRO A 286 40.58 12.04 13.83
N THR A 287 41.39 11.27 14.55
CA THR A 287 41.34 11.17 16.00
C THR A 287 41.76 12.53 16.57
N ALA A 288 40.78 13.30 17.03
CA ALA A 288 41.05 14.51 17.79
C ALA A 288 41.88 14.11 19.02
N SER A 289 43.14 14.56 19.06
CA SER A 289 44.04 14.28 20.17
C SER A 289 43.62 15.10 21.38
N CYS A 290 42.69 14.55 22.18
CA CYS A 290 42.42 15.05 23.52
C CYS A 290 43.71 14.89 24.35
N GLY A 291 44.42 16.00 24.57
CA GLY A 291 45.63 16.02 25.39
C GLY A 291 45.35 15.46 26.78
N GLY A 292 46.14 14.47 27.19
CA GLY A 292 45.92 13.80 28.46
C GLY A 292 46.24 14.71 29.65
N THR A 293 45.35 14.72 30.64
CA THR A 293 45.72 14.94 32.04
C THR A 293 45.43 13.69 32.85
N SER A 294 46.37 13.37 33.73
CA SER A 294 46.46 12.09 34.43
C SER A 294 45.45 11.94 35.58
N GLY A 295 44.93 10.72 35.76
CA GLY A 295 44.61 10.20 37.10
C GLY A 295 43.15 9.93 37.40
N ALA A 296 42.67 8.74 37.03
CA ALA A 296 41.57 8.06 37.72
C ALA A 296 41.82 6.55 37.69
N ARG A 297 41.55 5.86 38.81
CA ARG A 297 41.80 4.41 38.96
C ARG A 297 40.72 3.62 38.25
N SER A 298 41.11 2.55 37.56
CA SER A 298 40.18 1.57 37.00
C SER A 298 39.49 0.77 38.10
N THR A 299 38.19 0.95 38.27
CA THR A 299 37.32 -0.03 38.93
C THR A 299 36.83 -1.05 37.88
N PRO A 300 36.68 -2.35 38.22
CA PRO A 300 36.15 -3.33 37.27
C PRO A 300 34.66 -3.10 37.05
N THR A 301 34.25 -2.92 35.79
CA THR A 301 32.83 -2.93 35.41
C THR A 301 32.27 -4.35 35.57
N PRO A 302 31.14 -4.56 36.28
CA PRO A 302 30.59 -5.90 36.45
C PRO A 302 30.01 -6.43 35.13
N THR A 303 30.36 -7.67 34.79
CA THR A 303 29.79 -8.41 33.65
C THR A 303 28.28 -8.59 33.83
N PRO A 304 27.44 -8.29 32.82
CA PRO A 304 26.01 -8.58 32.92
C PRO A 304 25.77 -10.11 33.00
N PRO A 305 24.80 -10.58 33.81
CA PRO A 305 24.54 -12.00 33.97
C PRO A 305 24.04 -12.63 32.68
N ARG A 306 24.57 -13.82 32.35
CA ARG A 306 24.07 -14.64 31.22
C ARG A 306 22.74 -15.27 31.59
N VAL A 307 21.66 -14.84 30.95
CA VAL A 307 20.38 -15.56 31.00
C VAL A 307 20.55 -16.94 30.36
N ARG A 308 20.11 -17.99 31.06
CA ARG A 308 19.97 -19.34 30.52
C ARG A 308 18.48 -19.68 30.46
N PHE A 309 18.02 -20.06 29.29
CA PHE A 309 16.71 -20.68 29.09
C PHE A 309 16.84 -22.19 29.22
N ASP A 310 15.77 -22.87 29.63
CA ASP A 310 15.68 -24.33 29.54
C ASP A 310 15.26 -24.80 28.14
N ARG A 311 15.17 -26.11 27.91
CA ARG A 311 14.76 -26.69 26.61
C ARG A 311 13.28 -26.44 26.24
N ALA A 312 12.51 -25.76 27.08
CA ALA A 312 11.13 -25.34 26.83
C ALA A 312 10.97 -23.80 26.80
N GLY A 313 12.06 -23.05 26.70
CA GLY A 313 12.05 -21.62 26.38
C GLY A 313 11.61 -20.67 27.50
N ARG A 314 11.53 -21.13 28.76
CA ARG A 314 11.15 -20.28 29.89
C ARG A 314 12.36 -19.71 30.65
N GLN A 315 12.22 -18.47 31.12
CA GLN A 315 13.21 -17.75 31.92
C GLN A 315 12.95 -18.01 33.41
N ASN A 316 13.98 -18.46 34.14
CA ASN A 316 13.88 -18.75 35.58
C ASN A 316 14.34 -17.57 36.44
N ASP A 317 13.41 -16.82 37.02
CA ASP A 317 13.67 -15.86 38.11
C ASP A 317 13.26 -16.48 39.46
N SER A 318 14.26 -16.81 40.29
CA SER A 318 14.09 -17.62 41.51
C SER A 318 14.33 -16.84 42.81
N THR A 319 13.45 -15.90 43.18
CA THR A 319 13.38 -15.37 44.57
C THR A 319 11.96 -14.96 44.99
N ALA A 320 11.13 -15.91 45.44
CA ALA A 320 9.95 -15.66 46.26
C ALA A 320 9.64 -16.91 47.14
N PRO A 321 9.24 -16.76 48.43
CA PRO A 321 8.88 -17.88 49.28
C PRO A 321 7.48 -18.45 48.94
N PRO A 322 7.21 -19.74 49.23
CA PRO A 322 6.01 -20.43 48.77
C PRO A 322 4.75 -20.08 49.58
N PRO A 323 3.55 -20.03 48.95
CA PRO A 323 2.27 -19.92 49.66
C PRO A 323 1.83 -21.25 50.29
N ALA A 324 1.03 -21.17 51.35
CA ALA A 324 0.46 -22.32 52.04
C ALA A 324 -0.68 -23.00 51.26
N GLY A 325 -0.87 -24.31 51.49
CA GLY A 325 -1.84 -25.15 50.76
C GLY A 325 -3.32 -24.96 51.17
N PRO A 326 -4.26 -25.51 50.40
CA PRO A 326 -5.70 -25.26 50.52
C PRO A 326 -6.44 -26.29 51.40
N PRO A 327 -7.70 -26.00 51.79
CA PRO A 327 -8.72 -27.05 51.68
C PRO A 327 -10.12 -26.61 51.19
N ARG A 328 -10.64 -27.39 50.22
CA ARG A 328 -12.02 -27.92 50.08
C ARG A 328 -13.26 -26.99 50.02
N ALA A 329 -13.73 -26.83 48.78
CA ALA A 329 -15.11 -26.96 48.27
C ALA A 329 -16.35 -26.95 49.21
N SER A 330 -17.35 -26.13 48.85
CA SER A 330 -18.76 -26.55 48.66
C SER A 330 -19.61 -25.46 47.97
N SER A 331 -20.65 -25.88 47.23
CA SER A 331 -21.71 -25.06 46.58
C SER A 331 -23.07 -25.47 47.19
N PRO A 332 -24.20 -24.71 47.09
CA PRO A 332 -24.76 -24.11 45.86
C PRO A 332 -25.46 -22.70 46.00
N SER A 333 -26.06 -22.26 44.88
CA SER A 333 -26.80 -21.01 44.56
C SER A 333 -28.12 -20.77 45.38
N PRO A 334 -29.00 -19.76 45.10
CA PRO A 334 -28.96 -18.65 44.10
C PRO A 334 -29.43 -17.24 44.58
N ALA A 335 -29.16 -16.17 43.81
CA ALA A 335 -29.95 -14.91 43.82
C ALA A 335 -29.65 -13.95 42.63
N THR A 336 -30.70 -13.37 42.04
CA THR A 336 -30.74 -12.12 41.22
C THR A 336 -31.39 -11.00 42.09
N PRO A 337 -31.50 -9.70 41.71
CA PRO A 337 -30.93 -8.88 40.60
C PRO A 337 -30.09 -7.70 41.22
N PRO A 338 -29.99 -6.42 40.72
CA PRO A 338 -30.40 -5.76 39.47
C PRO A 338 -29.31 -4.85 38.82
N SER A 339 -29.77 -3.89 37.98
CA SER A 339 -29.04 -2.96 37.12
C SER A 339 -28.19 -1.85 37.79
N ARG A 340 -27.10 -1.45 37.11
CA ARG A 340 -26.37 -0.17 37.26
C ARG A 340 -25.90 0.30 35.88
N ARG A 341 -26.33 1.45 35.35
CA ARG A 341 -25.79 2.82 35.63
C ARG A 341 -24.25 2.89 35.62
N TYR A 342 -23.69 3.33 34.49
CA TYR A 342 -22.30 3.78 34.41
C TYR A 342 -22.05 4.93 35.39
N ARG A 343 -20.96 4.83 36.14
CA ARG A 343 -20.35 5.96 36.88
C ARG A 343 -19.06 6.34 36.19
N THR A 344 -18.93 7.60 35.80
CA THR A 344 -17.65 8.23 35.57
C THR A 344 -16.94 8.49 36.90
N PRO A 345 -15.63 8.24 37.02
CA PRO A 345 -14.79 8.83 38.04
C PRO A 345 -13.96 9.96 37.42
N SER A 346 -14.32 11.20 37.73
CA SER A 346 -13.45 12.36 37.55
C SER A 346 -12.47 12.45 38.72
N SER A 347 -11.16 12.47 38.45
CA SER A 347 -10.17 13.04 39.37
C SER A 347 -9.17 13.88 38.59
N TRP A 348 -9.35 15.20 38.66
CA TRP A 348 -8.37 16.17 38.20
C TRP A 348 -7.19 16.18 39.17
N CYS A 349 -5.97 16.32 38.65
CA CYS A 349 -4.87 16.90 39.41
C CYS A 349 -4.12 17.88 38.50
N SER A 350 -4.16 19.15 38.88
CA SER A 350 -3.63 20.28 38.13
C SER A 350 -2.14 20.48 38.37
N CYS A 351 -1.39 20.88 37.35
CA CYS A 351 -0.22 21.74 37.56
C CYS A 351 -0.04 22.71 36.39
N SER A 352 0.30 23.95 36.72
CA SER A 352 0.30 25.11 35.80
C SER A 352 1.71 25.48 35.33
N SER A 353 1.76 26.47 34.42
CA SER A 353 2.92 27.27 33.99
C SER A 353 3.87 26.66 32.95
N ALA A 354 3.88 27.28 31.76
CA ALA A 354 5.01 28.08 31.29
C ALA A 354 4.59 28.95 30.09
N SER A 355 4.56 30.27 30.27
CA SER A 355 4.50 31.24 29.16
C SER A 355 5.90 31.62 28.72
N CYS A 356 6.15 31.73 27.41
CA CYS A 356 7.08 32.65 26.72
C CYS A 356 7.26 32.15 25.27
N CYS A 357 6.82 32.85 24.23
CA CYS A 357 7.30 34.15 23.70
C CYS A 357 8.10 33.93 22.40
N CYS A 358 7.48 34.22 21.25
CA CYS A 358 8.19 34.39 19.99
C CYS A 358 8.72 35.83 19.90
N SER A 359 10.04 36.01 19.78
CA SER A 359 10.64 37.24 19.24
C SER A 359 12.11 37.03 18.86
N GLY A 360 12.55 37.63 17.75
CA GLY A 360 13.97 37.89 17.49
C GLY A 360 14.60 37.15 16.31
N ASN A 361 14.99 37.93 15.29
CA ASN A 361 15.94 37.52 14.24
C ASN A 361 17.29 37.11 14.83
N SER A 362 17.82 35.94 14.46
CA SER A 362 19.25 35.77 14.13
C SER A 362 19.51 34.39 13.53
N ALA A 363 20.38 34.33 12.53
CA ALA A 363 20.77 33.07 11.89
C ALA A 363 21.94 32.43 12.63
N SER A 364 21.73 31.25 13.20
CA SER A 364 22.82 30.37 13.66
C SER A 364 22.38 28.90 13.57
N ARG A 365 23.32 28.04 13.14
CA ARG A 365 23.07 26.62 12.86
C ARG A 365 22.95 25.82 14.16
N CYS A 366 21.89 25.03 14.32
CA CYS A 366 21.86 23.94 15.29
C CYS A 366 22.36 22.63 14.65
N PRO A 367 23.23 21.84 15.32
CA PRO A 367 23.64 20.52 14.84
C PRO A 367 22.58 19.46 15.16
N PRO A 368 22.48 18.36 14.40
CA PRO A 368 21.59 17.25 14.70
C PRO A 368 22.24 16.28 15.68
N SER A 369 21.68 16.12 16.89
CA SER A 369 21.98 14.97 17.74
C SER A 369 20.76 14.45 18.50
N SER A 370 20.57 13.12 18.41
CA SER A 370 19.84 12.26 19.35
C SER A 370 18.40 12.62 19.75
N SER A 371 17.42 11.99 19.10
CA SER A 371 16.08 11.77 19.68
C SER A 371 15.36 10.52 19.15
N THR A 372 16.06 9.39 19.04
CA THR A 372 15.42 8.07 18.87
C THR A 372 14.77 7.63 20.20
N ARG A 373 13.60 8.21 20.54
CA ARG A 373 12.58 7.76 21.52
C ARG A 373 11.58 8.89 21.78
N CYS A 374 10.57 9.04 20.92
CA CYS A 374 9.23 9.59 21.24
C CYS A 374 8.31 9.57 20.01
N PHE A 375 7.90 8.38 19.55
CA PHE A 375 6.77 8.20 18.64
C PHE A 375 5.93 6.98 19.06
N ARG A 376 5.27 7.13 20.20
CA ARG A 376 4.01 6.46 20.54
C ARG A 376 3.11 7.52 21.16
N SER A 377 1.81 7.45 20.87
CA SER A 377 0.75 8.32 21.38
C SER A 377 0.71 9.76 20.82
N CYS A 378 0.21 9.93 19.59
CA CYS A 378 -0.60 11.09 19.16
C CYS A 378 -1.27 10.84 17.80
N PHE A 379 -2.31 10.00 17.75
CA PHE A 379 -3.19 9.92 16.57
C PHE A 379 -4.63 9.51 16.91
N TRP A 380 -5.27 10.21 17.85
CA TRP A 380 -6.73 10.15 18.01
C TRP A 380 -7.28 11.40 18.72
N ALA A 381 -7.95 12.28 17.97
CA ALA A 381 -9.01 13.23 18.39
C ALA A 381 -9.12 14.44 17.44
N ALA A 382 -9.82 14.30 16.30
CA ALA A 382 -10.24 15.45 15.48
C ALA A 382 -11.45 15.16 14.54
N ARG A 383 -12.47 14.41 14.99
CA ARG A 383 -13.76 14.31 14.29
C ARG A 383 -14.93 14.36 15.28
N SER A 384 -15.44 15.56 15.55
CA SER A 384 -16.83 15.86 15.93
C SER A 384 -16.96 17.34 16.33
N GLY A 385 -18.08 17.98 15.96
CA GLY A 385 -18.44 19.32 16.44
C GLY A 385 -18.58 20.37 15.34
N SER A 386 -19.76 20.42 14.70
CA SER A 386 -20.14 21.60 13.92
C SER A 386 -20.40 22.79 14.84
N SER A 387 -19.90 23.97 14.51
CA SER A 387 -20.49 25.22 14.98
C SER A 387 -20.23 26.35 13.99
N ARG A 388 -21.30 27.08 13.65
CA ARG A 388 -21.25 28.27 12.79
C ARG A 388 -20.58 29.42 13.56
N MET A 389 -19.63 30.13 12.96
CA MET A 389 -19.37 31.53 13.32
C MET A 389 -18.78 32.35 12.17
N SER A 390 -19.61 33.29 11.71
CA SER A 390 -19.28 34.68 11.34
C SER A 390 -17.98 34.99 10.57
N THR A 391 -18.15 35.40 9.32
CA THR A 391 -17.14 36.12 8.53
C THR A 391 -16.80 37.50 9.11
N PRO A 392 -15.52 37.91 9.08
CA PRO A 392 -15.14 39.31 8.97
C PRO A 392 -14.87 39.66 7.49
N ARG A 393 -15.57 40.66 6.96
CA ARG A 393 -15.19 41.29 5.69
C ARG A 393 -13.85 42.01 5.87
N CYS A 394 -12.93 41.88 4.91
CA CYS A 394 -11.85 42.85 4.73
C CYS A 394 -11.97 43.46 3.33
N SER A 395 -12.18 44.78 3.26
CA SER A 395 -12.50 45.50 2.02
C SER A 395 -11.55 46.67 1.80
N ALA A 396 -10.63 46.54 0.84
CA ALA A 396 -9.91 47.65 0.19
C ALA A 396 -9.05 47.09 -0.97
N ARG A 397 -8.74 47.83 -2.04
CA ARG A 397 -9.47 48.88 -2.77
C ARG A 397 -8.80 48.95 -4.15
N ALA A 398 -9.56 49.10 -5.23
CA ALA A 398 -9.01 49.06 -6.58
C ALA A 398 -8.03 50.21 -6.87
N SER A 399 -7.01 49.95 -7.71
CA SER A 399 -6.38 50.97 -8.55
C SER A 399 -6.51 50.57 -10.03
N ARG A 400 -7.03 51.49 -10.84
CA ARG A 400 -7.12 51.38 -12.30
C ARG A 400 -6.01 52.24 -12.92
N ARG A 401 -5.42 51.79 -14.02
CA ARG A 401 -4.84 52.60 -15.12
C ARG A 401 -4.72 51.65 -16.33
N SER A 402 -5.70 51.63 -17.23
CA SER A 402 -5.92 52.55 -18.36
C SER A 402 -4.95 52.34 -19.53
N SER A 403 -5.40 51.60 -20.54
CA SER A 403 -4.80 51.48 -21.87
C SER A 403 -4.87 52.79 -22.66
N PRO A 404 -4.13 52.89 -23.77
CA PRO A 404 -4.63 53.58 -24.95
C PRO A 404 -4.70 52.68 -26.19
N THR A 405 -5.71 52.92 -27.01
CA THR A 405 -6.00 52.25 -28.28
C THR A 405 -5.33 52.93 -29.48
N ARG A 406 -5.04 52.17 -30.54
CA ARG A 406 -5.34 52.51 -31.96
C ARG A 406 -5.12 51.26 -32.83
N ARG A 407 -6.18 50.75 -33.49
CA ARG A 407 -6.55 51.02 -34.90
C ARG A 407 -5.51 50.46 -35.89
N SER A 408 -5.71 49.26 -36.41
CA SER A 408 -6.60 48.90 -37.54
C SER A 408 -6.01 49.26 -38.91
N HIS A 409 -5.83 48.25 -39.78
CA HIS A 409 -6.06 48.36 -41.23
C HIS A 409 -6.54 47.00 -41.77
N SER A 410 -7.32 47.05 -42.84
CA SER A 410 -8.12 45.95 -43.37
C SER A 410 -7.89 45.76 -44.87
N SER A 411 -7.65 44.51 -45.29
CA SER A 411 -7.94 43.99 -46.64
C SER A 411 -7.60 42.48 -46.63
N SER A 412 -8.54 41.53 -46.76
CA SER A 412 -9.41 41.21 -47.90
C SER A 412 -8.66 40.87 -49.20
N ALA A 413 -8.57 39.58 -49.55
CA ALA A 413 -9.19 39.02 -50.76
C ALA A 413 -8.73 37.57 -51.07
N ARG A 414 -9.71 36.74 -51.50
CA ARG A 414 -9.62 35.66 -52.51
C ARG A 414 -8.63 34.50 -52.24
N SER A 415 -9.05 33.25 -52.04
CA SER A 415 -9.84 32.34 -52.90
C SER A 415 -9.10 31.84 -54.16
N SER A 416 -8.58 30.62 -54.13
CA SER A 416 -8.94 29.55 -55.09
C SER A 416 -8.15 28.27 -54.87
N THR A 417 -8.87 27.15 -54.94
CA THR A 417 -8.41 25.78 -55.24
C THR A 417 -7.29 25.68 -56.28
N SER A 418 -6.27 24.85 -55.99
CA SER A 418 -5.91 23.63 -56.73
C SER A 418 -4.90 22.83 -55.91
#